data_AF-A0A7V9S1J9-F1
#
_entry.id   AF-A0A7V9S1J9-F1
#
_cell.length_a   1.000
_cell.length_b   1.000
_cell.length_c   1.000
_cell.angle_alpha   90.00
_cell.angle_beta   90.00
_cell.angle_gamma   90.00
#
_symmetry.space_group_name_H-M   'P 1'
#
loop_
_entity.id
_entity.type
_entity.pdbx_description
1 polymer ?
#
loop_
_entity_poly.entity_id
_entity_poly.type
_entity_poly.pdbx_seq_one_letter_code
_entity_poly.pdbx_strand_id
1 'polypeptide(L)'
;MPVTGDQRRERLQRARLYLVIEASPAGCALEDVLGSALAGGVDAVQLRDKHASDDQIVRAAAAFRSLCDRHGALFIVNDRAELALACNADGVHVGQDDAPVAEVRRMIGDDLLIGLSTHSPDQIARANES
;
A
#
# COMPACT_ATOMS: atom_id res chain seq x y z
N MET A 1 -4.01 6.82 18.71
CA MET A 1 -3.08 7.81 18.13
C MET A 1 -2.73 7.35 16.73
N PRO A 2 -2.63 8.25 15.74
CA PRO A 2 -2.22 7.89 14.39
C PRO A 2 -0.81 7.27 14.42
N VAL A 3 -0.57 6.25 13.60
CA VAL A 3 0.73 5.60 13.45
C VAL A 3 1.71 6.60 12.86
N THR A 4 2.89 6.78 13.47
CA THR A 4 3.91 7.72 12.99
C THR A 4 4.68 7.15 11.78
N GLY A 5 5.37 8.01 11.02
CA GLY A 5 6.22 7.54 9.92
C GLY A 5 7.28 6.54 10.37
N ASP A 6 7.91 6.76 11.53
CA ASP A 6 8.92 5.84 12.07
C ASP A 6 8.35 4.47 12.44
N GLN A 7 7.15 4.43 13.02
CA GLN A 7 6.46 3.17 13.31
C GLN A 7 6.13 2.40 12.02
N ARG A 8 5.75 3.09 10.94
CA ARG A 8 5.52 2.45 9.64
C ARG A 8 6.80 1.86 9.07
N ARG A 9 7.90 2.61 9.11
CA ARG A 9 9.22 2.14 8.64
C ARG A 9 9.71 0.93 9.45
N GLU A 10 9.54 0.96 10.77
CA GLU A 10 9.90 -0.15 11.64
C GLU A 10 9.09 -1.42 11.33
N ARG A 11 7.78 -1.28 11.08
CA ARG A 11 6.93 -2.40 10.64
C ARG A 11 7.39 -2.95 9.29
N LEU A 12 7.67 -2.08 8.33
CA LEU A 12 8.15 -2.49 7.00
C LEU A 12 9.49 -3.24 7.08
N GLN A 13 10.43 -2.78 7.91
CA GLN A 13 11.73 -3.44 8.10
C GLN A 13 11.60 -4.86 8.69
N ARG A 14 10.54 -5.11 9.46
CA ARG A 14 10.24 -6.43 10.05
C ARG A 14 9.33 -7.28 9.18
N ALA A 15 8.69 -6.70 8.16
CA ALA A 15 7.77 -7.40 7.29
C ALA A 15 8.50 -8.51 6.52
N ARG A 16 7.90 -9.69 6.51
CA ARG A 16 8.43 -10.89 5.84
C ARG A 16 7.53 -11.31 4.68
N LEU A 17 6.23 -11.05 4.80
CA LEU A 17 5.25 -11.39 3.77
C LEU A 17 4.44 -10.15 3.36
N TYR A 18 4.58 -9.80 2.08
CA TYR A 18 3.86 -8.70 1.44
C TYR A 18 2.90 -9.28 0.39
N LEU A 19 1.59 -9.19 0.67
CA LEU A 19 0.53 -9.60 -0.24
C LEU A 19 0.13 -8.45 -1.19
N VAL A 20 -0.01 -8.75 -2.48
CA VAL A 20 -0.63 -7.86 -3.47
C VAL A 20 -1.95 -8.48 -3.89
N ILE A 21 -3.05 -7.73 -3.79
CA ILE A 21 -4.39 -8.24 -4.02
C ILE A 21 -5.31 -7.17 -4.63
N GLU A 22 -6.23 -7.62 -5.48
CA GLU A 22 -7.26 -6.78 -6.12
C GLU A 22 -8.43 -6.47 -5.16
N ALA A 23 -9.26 -5.47 -5.49
CA ALA A 23 -10.43 -5.12 -4.69
C ALA A 23 -11.49 -6.23 -4.73
N SER A 24 -11.52 -7.03 -5.79
CA SER A 24 -12.47 -8.11 -6.02
C SER A 24 -11.74 -9.40 -6.41
N PRO A 25 -11.23 -10.18 -5.44
CA PRO A 25 -10.42 -11.36 -5.73
C PRO A 25 -11.28 -12.52 -6.27
N ALA A 26 -11.28 -12.68 -7.60
CA ALA A 26 -11.70 -13.87 -8.35
C ALA A 26 -12.96 -14.62 -7.85
N GLY A 27 -14.00 -13.89 -7.45
CA GLY A 27 -15.29 -14.47 -7.03
C GLY A 27 -15.37 -14.88 -5.56
N CYS A 28 -14.35 -14.59 -4.75
CA CYS A 28 -14.41 -14.69 -3.30
C CYS A 28 -14.78 -13.35 -2.67
N ALA A 29 -15.34 -13.38 -1.46
CA ALA A 29 -15.51 -12.18 -0.67
C ALA A 29 -14.13 -11.64 -0.27
N LEU A 30 -13.91 -10.34 -0.46
CA LEU A 30 -12.64 -9.68 -0.16
C LEU A 30 -12.22 -9.90 1.29
N GLU A 31 -13.17 -9.75 2.22
CA GLU A 31 -12.96 -9.87 3.66
C GLU A 31 -12.51 -11.27 4.07
N ASP A 32 -13.03 -12.31 3.41
CA ASP A 32 -12.66 -13.69 3.70
C ASP A 32 -11.22 -13.98 3.28
N VAL A 33 -10.85 -13.56 2.06
CA VAL A 33 -9.51 -13.76 1.51
C VAL A 33 -8.50 -12.93 2.32
N LEU A 34 -8.77 -11.64 2.48
CA LEU A 34 -7.89 -10.72 3.17
C LEU A 34 -7.76 -11.07 4.66
N GLY A 35 -8.87 -11.40 5.32
CA GLY A 35 -8.89 -11.81 6.72
C GLY A 35 -8.11 -13.10 6.96
N SER A 36 -8.28 -14.10 6.08
CA SER A 36 -7.52 -15.36 6.17
C SER A 36 -6.02 -15.12 5.96
N ALA A 37 -5.64 -14.29 4.99
CA ALA A 37 -4.25 -13.96 4.72
C ALA A 37 -3.58 -13.24 5.91
N LEU A 38 -4.26 -12.25 6.49
CA LEU A 38 -3.79 -11.53 7.68
C LEU A 38 -3.72 -12.43 8.91
N ALA A 39 -4.68 -13.32 9.12
CA ALA A 39 -4.62 -14.33 10.18
C ALA A 39 -3.45 -15.31 9.98
N GLY A 40 -3.06 -15.57 8.74
CA GLY A 40 -1.88 -16.35 8.37
C GLY A 40 -0.54 -15.64 8.59
N GLY A 41 -0.53 -14.37 9.00
CA GLY A 41 0.69 -13.61 9.30
C GLY A 41 1.22 -12.78 8.13
N VAL A 42 0.37 -12.32 7.22
CA VAL A 42 0.74 -11.27 6.25
C VAL A 42 1.04 -9.96 7.01
N ASP A 43 2.22 -9.38 6.74
CA ASP A 43 2.71 -8.17 7.43
C ASP A 43 2.35 -6.87 6.69
N ALA A 44 2.19 -6.95 5.37
CA ALA A 44 1.81 -5.82 4.54
C ALA A 44 0.88 -6.28 3.41
N VAL A 45 -0.08 -5.43 3.06
CA VAL A 45 -1.05 -5.68 1.97
C VAL A 45 -1.09 -4.48 1.04
N GLN A 46 -1.00 -4.74 -0.26
CA GLN A 46 -1.15 -3.76 -1.32
C GLN A 46 -2.48 -3.98 -2.03
N LEU A 47 -3.34 -2.97 -2.00
CA LEU A 47 -4.52 -2.92 -2.87
C LEU A 47 -4.07 -2.46 -4.26
N ARG A 48 -4.06 -3.40 -5.20
CA ARG A 48 -3.69 -3.17 -6.59
C ARG A 48 -4.76 -3.75 -7.51
N ASP A 49 -5.60 -2.89 -8.05
CA ASP A 49 -6.64 -3.28 -9.00
C ASP A 49 -6.66 -2.30 -10.18
N LYS A 50 -6.17 -2.77 -11.34
CA LYS A 50 -6.03 -1.97 -12.56
C LYS A 50 -7.36 -1.70 -13.27
N HIS A 51 -8.43 -2.39 -12.87
CA HIS A 51 -9.74 -2.30 -13.50
C HIS A 51 -10.77 -1.59 -12.62
N ALA A 52 -10.47 -1.43 -11.32
CA ALA A 52 -11.31 -0.70 -10.40
C ALA A 52 -11.27 0.83 -10.63
N SER A 53 -12.45 1.45 -10.58
CA SER A 53 -12.58 2.90 -10.46
C SER A 53 -12.10 3.39 -9.09
N ASP A 54 -11.78 4.68 -8.99
CA ASP A 54 -11.39 5.32 -7.72
C ASP A 54 -12.42 5.06 -6.61
N ASP A 55 -13.71 5.19 -6.92
CA ASP A 55 -14.79 4.89 -5.98
C ASP A 55 -14.80 3.44 -5.51
N GLN A 56 -14.47 2.49 -6.39
CA GLN A 56 -14.37 1.07 -6.02
C GLN A 56 -13.17 0.84 -5.08
N ILE A 57 -12.03 1.46 -5.37
CA ILE A 57 -10.84 1.43 -4.51
C ILE A 57 -11.17 2.01 -3.13
N VAL A 58 -11.77 3.20 -3.07
CA VAL A 58 -12.12 3.86 -1.80
C VAL A 58 -13.11 3.03 -0.99
N ARG A 59 -14.11 2.43 -1.62
CA ARG A 59 -15.06 1.53 -0.93
C ARG A 59 -14.36 0.29 -0.37
N ALA A 60 -13.52 -0.36 -1.18
CA ALA A 60 -12.77 -1.53 -0.74
C ALA A 60 -11.79 -1.20 0.39
N ALA A 61 -11.14 -0.04 0.31
CA ALA A 61 -10.12 0.40 1.26
C ALA A 61 -10.59 0.43 2.72
N ALA A 62 -11.88 0.65 2.98
CA ALA A 62 -12.44 0.56 4.32
C ALA A 62 -12.22 -0.82 4.95
N ALA A 63 -12.43 -1.90 4.18
CA ALA A 63 -12.17 -3.26 4.61
C ALA A 63 -10.67 -3.48 4.84
N PHE A 64 -9.82 -3.04 3.90
CA PHE A 64 -8.36 -3.14 4.03
C PHE A 64 -7.83 -2.45 5.28
N ARG A 65 -8.19 -1.19 5.48
CA ARG A 65 -7.75 -0.39 6.63
C ARG A 65 -8.16 -1.06 7.94
N SER A 66 -9.44 -1.40 8.06
CA SER A 66 -10.01 -2.01 9.25
C SER A 66 -9.36 -3.35 9.60
N LEU A 67 -9.14 -4.21 8.60
CA LEU A 67 -8.50 -5.51 8.76
C LEU A 67 -7.01 -5.36 9.10
N CYS A 68 -6.27 -4.50 8.39
CA CYS A 68 -4.86 -4.29 8.67
C CYS A 68 -4.62 -3.73 10.08
N ASP A 69 -5.48 -2.82 10.56
CA ASP A 69 -5.40 -2.31 11.93
C ASP A 69 -5.56 -3.40 12.99
N ARG A 70 -6.51 -4.33 12.80
CA ARG A 70 -6.72 -5.44 13.74
C ARG A 70 -5.54 -6.39 13.82
N HIS A 71 -4.83 -6.57 12.71
CA HIS A 71 -3.72 -7.51 12.61
C HIS A 71 -2.34 -6.85 12.75
N GLY A 72 -2.28 -5.52 12.87
CA GLY A 72 -1.03 -4.78 12.94
C GLY A 72 -0.25 -4.71 11.62
N ALA A 73 -0.89 -5.08 10.50
CA ALA A 73 -0.30 -5.07 9.16
C ALA A 73 -0.30 -3.65 8.55
N LEU A 74 0.58 -3.46 7.56
CA LEU A 74 0.62 -2.24 6.75
C LEU A 74 -0.38 -2.33 5.59
N PHE A 75 -1.08 -1.23 5.31
CA PHE A 75 -1.96 -1.12 4.15
C PHE A 75 -1.40 -0.12 3.13
N ILE A 76 -1.15 -0.56 1.90
CA ILE A 76 -0.56 0.25 0.82
C ILE A 76 -1.54 0.31 -0.36
N VAL A 77 -1.67 1.47 -1.01
CA VAL A 77 -2.45 1.65 -2.24
C VAL A 77 -1.52 1.75 -3.44
N ASN A 78 -1.87 1.12 -4.56
CA ASN A 78 -1.07 1.17 -5.78
C ASN A 78 -1.38 2.41 -6.65
N ASP A 79 -0.35 2.95 -7.30
CA ASP A 79 -0.26 4.03 -8.30
C ASP A 79 -0.79 5.42 -7.90
N ARG A 80 -1.91 5.49 -7.17
CA ARG A 80 -2.70 6.72 -6.98
C ARG A 80 -2.41 7.34 -5.60
N ALA A 81 -1.49 8.30 -5.55
CA ALA A 81 -1.05 8.97 -4.32
C ALA A 81 -2.20 9.65 -3.54
N GLU A 82 -3.11 10.31 -4.25
CA GLU A 82 -4.28 10.96 -3.66
C GLU A 82 -5.24 9.95 -3.04
N LEU A 83 -5.40 8.79 -3.68
CA LEU A 83 -6.23 7.72 -3.12
C LEU A 83 -5.60 7.12 -1.87
N ALA A 84 -4.27 7.03 -1.78
CA ALA A 84 -3.63 6.58 -0.55
C ALA A 84 -4.03 7.43 0.66
N LEU A 85 -4.10 8.76 0.49
CA LEU A 85 -4.59 9.67 1.53
C LEU A 85 -6.09 9.46 1.82
N ALA A 86 -6.92 9.41 0.78
CA ALA A 86 -8.37 9.20 0.92
C ALA A 86 -8.72 7.85 1.60
N CYS A 87 -7.88 6.85 1.39
CA CYS A 87 -8.03 5.50 1.94
C CYS A 87 -7.42 5.34 3.35
N ASN A 88 -6.78 6.39 3.90
CA ASN A 88 -6.01 6.32 5.14
C ASN A 88 -4.97 5.17 5.12
N ALA A 89 -4.31 5.01 3.98
CA ALA A 89 -3.26 4.03 3.78
C ALA A 89 -1.99 4.41 4.56
N ASP A 90 -1.16 3.42 4.83
CA ASP A 90 0.18 3.60 5.39
C ASP A 90 1.21 4.03 4.35
N GLY A 91 0.86 3.93 3.07
CA GLY A 91 1.71 4.36 1.97
C GLY A 91 1.12 4.12 0.60
N VAL A 92 1.91 4.47 -0.41
CA VAL A 92 1.62 4.27 -1.82
C VAL A 92 2.77 3.51 -2.48
N HIS A 93 2.45 2.69 -3.46
CA HIS A 93 3.45 2.06 -4.33
C HIS A 93 3.24 2.53 -5.77
N VAL A 94 4.28 3.07 -6.40
CA VAL A 94 4.22 3.64 -7.76
C VAL A 94 5.16 2.92 -8.72
N GLY A 95 4.80 2.93 -10.00
CA GLY A 95 5.61 2.49 -11.13
C GLY A 95 6.58 3.56 -11.63
N GLN A 96 7.38 3.19 -12.63
CA GLN A 96 8.35 4.11 -13.27
C GLN A 96 7.68 5.14 -14.19
N ASP A 97 6.49 4.81 -14.69
CA ASP A 97 5.71 5.66 -15.60
C ASP A 97 4.65 6.51 -14.86
N ASP A 98 4.57 6.37 -13.53
CA ASP A 98 3.67 7.14 -12.68
C ASP A 98 4.29 8.50 -12.27
N ALA A 99 3.61 9.23 -11.39
CA ALA A 99 4.12 10.49 -10.85
C ALA A 99 5.50 10.29 -10.19
N PRO A 100 6.47 11.21 -10.42
CA PRO A 100 7.79 11.12 -9.81
C PRO A 100 7.74 11.06 -8.28
N VAL A 101 8.63 10.30 -7.64
CA VAL A 101 8.67 10.12 -6.18
C VAL A 101 8.70 11.46 -5.43
N ALA A 102 9.45 12.44 -5.92
CA ALA A 102 9.50 13.77 -5.30
C ALA A 102 8.14 14.50 -5.33
N GLU A 103 7.34 14.29 -6.37
CA GLU A 103 5.98 14.81 -6.46
C GLU A 103 5.04 14.06 -5.53
N VAL A 104 5.08 12.73 -5.55
CA VAL A 104 4.31 11.88 -4.63
C VAL A 104 4.59 12.26 -3.16
N ARG A 105 5.86 12.47 -2.80
CA ARG A 105 6.26 12.90 -1.45
C ARG A 105 5.65 14.26 -1.07
N ARG A 106 5.67 15.24 -1.98
CA ARG A 106 5.03 16.55 -1.74
C ARG A 106 3.52 16.42 -1.48
N MET A 107 2.87 15.45 -2.11
CA MET A 107 1.43 15.24 -1.97
C MET A 107 1.06 14.54 -0.67
N ILE A 108 1.78 13.48 -0.30
CA ILE A 108 1.39 12.60 0.82
C ILE A 108 2.10 12.93 2.15
N GLY A 109 3.04 13.88 2.15
CA GLY A 109 3.82 14.27 3.33
C GLY A 109 4.90 13.25 3.69
N ASP A 110 5.66 13.50 4.76
CA ASP A 110 6.87 12.73 5.10
C ASP A 110 6.63 11.40 5.83
N ASP A 111 5.40 11.21 6.32
CA ASP A 111 5.05 10.09 7.21
C ASP A 111 4.56 8.83 6.48
N LEU A 112 4.03 8.96 5.26
CA LEU A 112 3.57 7.82 4.48
C LEU A 112 4.74 7.15 3.76
N LEU A 113 4.66 5.83 3.63
CA LEU A 113 5.64 5.04 2.88
C LEU A 113 5.46 5.27 1.38
N ILE A 114 6.56 5.28 0.63
CA ILE A 114 6.56 5.28 -0.84
C ILE A 114 7.37 4.07 -1.30
N GLY A 115 6.71 3.15 -2.00
CA GLY A 115 7.36 2.09 -2.77
C GLY A 115 7.51 2.52 -4.23
N LEU A 116 8.63 2.17 -4.85
CA LEU A 116 8.87 2.39 -6.28
C LEU A 116 9.25 1.05 -6.94
N SER A 117 8.51 0.65 -7.96
CA SER A 117 8.85 -0.52 -8.77
C SER A 117 10.18 -0.29 -9.49
N THR A 118 11.14 -1.21 -9.37
CA THR A 118 12.42 -1.13 -10.07
C THR A 118 12.71 -2.46 -10.78
N HIS A 119 13.25 -2.37 -12.00
CA HIS A 119 13.51 -3.50 -12.90
C HIS A 119 14.93 -3.49 -13.46
N SER A 120 15.77 -2.53 -13.05
CA SER A 120 17.19 -2.48 -13.41
C SER A 120 18.03 -1.87 -12.28
N PRO A 121 19.35 -2.16 -12.24
CA PRO A 121 20.26 -1.52 -11.27
C PRO A 121 20.22 0.00 -11.32
N ASP A 122 20.08 0.60 -12.50
CA ASP A 122 19.98 2.06 -12.67
C ASP A 122 18.71 2.61 -12.01
N GLN A 123 17.59 1.91 -12.12
CA GLN A 123 16.35 2.31 -11.44
C GLN A 123 16.48 2.20 -9.93
N ILE A 124 17.20 1.19 -9.42
CA ILE A 124 17.51 1.07 -7.98
C ILE A 124 18.38 2.24 -7.51
N ALA A 125 19.43 2.58 -8.26
CA ALA A 125 20.30 3.70 -7.93
C ALA A 125 19.52 5.02 -7.83
N ARG A 126 18.69 5.31 -8.84
CA ARG A 126 17.81 6.50 -8.84
C ARG A 126 16.81 6.49 -7.68
N ALA A 127 16.26 5.33 -7.35
CA ALA A 127 15.33 5.20 -6.22
C ALA A 127 16.00 5.54 -4.87
N ASN A 128 17.28 5.19 -4.69
CA ASN A 128 18.03 5.50 -3.46
C ASN A 128 18.46 6.97 -3.35
N GLU A 129 18.38 7.73 -4.43
CA GLU A 129 18.70 9.17 -4.49
C GLU A 129 17.45 10.05 -4.34
N SER A 130 16.26 9.45 -4.29
CA SER A 130 14.94 10.13 -4.33
C SER A 130 14.35 10.46 -2.96
#